data_AF-A0A919LCN9-F1
#
_entry.id   AF-A0A919LCN9-F1
#
_cell.length_a   1.000
_cell.length_b   1.000
_cell.length_c   1.000
_cell.angle_alpha   90.00
_cell.angle_beta   90.00
_cell.angle_gamma   90.00
#
_symmetry.space_group_name_H-M   'P 1'
#
loop_
_entity.id
_entity.type
_entity.pdbx_description
1 polymer ?
#
loop_
_entity_poly.entity_id
_entity_poly.type
_entity_poly.pdbx_seq_one_letter_code
_entity_poly.pdbx_strand_id
1 'polypeptide(L)'
;MGARVYVACVAVGALGCLAPLPGVRVPWWAVVLLAVLYAGCEQITRCRIVGHRAPRGMGSFFPVLLAGAFLLPPPVAALVAVPGALIARVEQRPRWLRRVWRAAQLVLAVWAASRVHRALGGRDTVVDPDFPNALLPAGAAVLAFCAVLTVLDGGILALAERVPWRGAWRGLLPRSLAPVAVHGLAGLMMAVLWRSPYGPVAALLVLLPMYVSCWVFAQYHRERAAHQATIRALVQAVDIKDGYTRGHSERVGQASMMIARELGMDDERTEVLRFAGILHDVGKLGVPTRLLRKDGPLTPEERRVIELHPEYGHEMVRGISFLGEARAAVLHHHERLDGSGYPCGLVGSQIPEFARVVAVADAFDAMTSTRSYRRARPVAAALAELERCAGAQFDPVMVGALGRALGRYGWHPTVTAEPSLADPAAADPCGNVSPPRSSGADRAVEQADAGRAGSGRVEPEQGDGRKADAAGRRVP
;
A
#
# COMPACT_ATOMS: atom_id res chain seq x y z
N MET A 1 -11.64 23.46 18.37
CA MET A 1 -12.04 23.31 19.79
C MET A 1 -12.60 21.91 20.07
N GLY A 2 -13.69 21.50 19.40
CA GLY A 2 -14.43 20.23 19.63
C GLY A 2 -13.61 18.99 19.97
N ALA A 3 -12.60 18.62 19.18
CA ALA A 3 -11.77 17.43 19.46
C ALA A 3 -11.15 17.38 20.87
N ARG A 4 -10.77 18.52 21.48
CA ARG A 4 -10.26 18.55 22.87
C ARG A 4 -11.37 18.33 23.90
N VAL A 5 -12.55 18.91 23.65
CA VAL A 5 -13.75 18.74 24.50
C VAL A 5 -14.19 17.28 24.46
N TYR A 6 -14.20 16.66 23.27
CA TYR A 6 -14.53 15.25 23.09
C TYR A 6 -13.59 14.32 23.86
N VAL A 7 -12.26 14.53 23.77
CA VAL A 7 -11.28 13.78 24.59
C VAL A 7 -11.55 13.94 26.09
N ALA A 8 -11.92 15.14 26.55
CA ALA A 8 -12.26 15.39 27.95
C ALA A 8 -13.56 14.68 28.39
N CYS A 9 -14.63 14.75 27.59
CA CYS A 9 -15.89 14.04 27.87
C CYS A 9 -15.68 12.52 27.95
N VAL A 10 -14.89 11.95 27.04
CA VAL A 10 -14.56 10.52 27.03
C VAL A 10 -13.68 10.13 28.22
N ALA A 11 -12.75 11.00 28.65
CA ALA A 11 -11.98 10.79 29.88
C ALA A 11 -12.85 10.86 31.16
N VAL A 12 -13.82 11.77 31.23
CA VAL A 12 -14.79 11.84 32.35
C VAL A 12 -15.68 10.58 32.39
N GLY A 13 -16.16 10.12 31.23
CA GLY A 13 -16.90 8.85 31.13
C GLY A 13 -16.07 7.65 31.60
N ALA A 14 -14.79 7.60 31.21
CA ALA A 14 -13.86 6.56 31.67
C ALA A 14 -13.66 6.58 33.20
N LEU A 15 -13.53 7.77 33.82
CA LEU A 15 -13.49 7.90 35.28
C LEU A 15 -14.79 7.42 35.95
N GLY A 16 -15.95 7.73 35.36
CA GLY A 16 -17.26 7.23 35.82
C GLY A 16 -17.34 5.69 35.81
N CYS A 17 -16.79 5.04 34.79
CA CYS A 17 -16.69 3.57 34.73
C CYS A 17 -15.80 2.95 35.83
N LEU A 18 -14.86 3.72 36.40
CA LEU A 18 -13.97 3.31 37.49
C LEU A 18 -14.47 3.70 38.88
N ALA A 19 -15.44 4.62 38.99
CA ALA A 19 -15.96 5.10 40.28
C ALA A 19 -16.40 4.00 41.28
N PRO A 20 -16.97 2.84 40.86
CA PRO A 20 -17.35 1.77 41.80
C PRO A 20 -16.18 0.98 42.43
N LEU A 21 -14.92 1.22 42.04
CA LEU A 21 -13.75 0.46 42.51
C LEU A 21 -13.67 0.22 44.03
N PRO A 22 -13.92 1.20 44.92
CA PRO A 22 -13.76 1.00 46.37
C PRO A 22 -14.69 -0.07 46.98
N GLY A 23 -15.82 -0.36 46.34
CA GLY A 23 -16.78 -1.38 46.80
C GLY A 23 -16.44 -2.81 46.36
N VAL A 24 -15.43 -3.02 45.49
CA VAL A 24 -15.21 -4.30 44.82
C VAL A 24 -14.13 -5.13 45.50
N ARG A 25 -14.51 -6.27 46.09
CA ARG A 25 -13.58 -7.26 46.64
C ARG A 25 -13.07 -8.20 45.55
N VAL A 26 -11.77 -8.17 45.29
CA VAL A 26 -11.05 -8.96 44.27
C VAL A 26 -9.64 -9.33 44.72
N PRO A 27 -9.02 -10.39 44.18
CA PRO A 27 -7.58 -10.65 44.35
C PRO A 27 -6.75 -9.58 43.63
N TRP A 28 -6.35 -8.53 44.34
CA TRP A 28 -5.58 -7.40 43.79
C TRP A 28 -4.27 -7.83 43.11
N TRP A 29 -3.62 -8.91 43.55
CA TRP A 29 -2.44 -9.47 42.89
C TRP A 29 -2.70 -9.84 41.42
N ALA A 30 -3.91 -10.32 41.08
CA ALA A 30 -4.28 -10.69 39.72
C ALA A 30 -4.46 -9.45 38.83
N VAL A 31 -5.02 -8.39 39.41
CA VAL A 31 -5.20 -7.08 38.74
C VAL A 31 -3.84 -6.46 38.43
N VAL A 32 -2.91 -6.48 39.40
CA VAL A 32 -1.53 -6.00 39.23
C VAL A 32 -0.79 -6.85 38.20
N LEU A 33 -0.88 -8.18 38.26
CA LEU A 33 -0.20 -9.08 37.32
C LEU A 33 -0.69 -8.86 35.88
N LEU A 34 -2.00 -8.77 35.64
CA LEU A 34 -2.56 -8.45 34.32
C LEU A 34 -2.17 -7.04 33.85
N ALA A 35 -2.12 -6.05 34.74
CA ALA A 35 -1.75 -4.68 34.39
C ALA A 35 -0.26 -4.55 34.02
N VAL A 36 0.62 -5.22 34.77
CA VAL A 36 2.06 -5.33 34.49
C VAL A 36 2.29 -6.09 33.18
N LEU A 37 1.55 -7.18 32.94
CA LEU A 37 1.62 -7.97 31.72
C LEU A 37 1.19 -7.16 30.48
N TYR A 38 0.07 -6.44 30.55
CA TYR A 38 -0.38 -5.55 29.46
C TYR A 38 0.61 -4.41 29.21
N ALA A 39 1.12 -3.76 30.27
CA ALA A 39 2.17 -2.75 30.17
C ALA A 39 3.46 -3.34 29.56
N GLY A 40 3.78 -4.60 29.87
CA GLY A 40 4.84 -5.38 29.25
C GLY A 40 4.66 -5.53 27.75
N CYS A 41 3.49 -5.95 27.27
CA CYS A 41 3.20 -6.05 25.83
C CYS A 41 3.32 -4.68 25.10
N GLU A 42 2.82 -3.60 25.72
CA GLU A 42 2.98 -2.22 25.24
C GLU A 42 4.43 -1.69 25.32
N GLN A 43 5.35 -2.41 25.98
CA GLN A 43 6.77 -2.09 26.13
C GLN A 43 7.67 -3.00 25.25
N ILE A 44 7.32 -4.27 25.06
CA ILE A 44 8.03 -5.24 24.21
C ILE A 44 8.06 -4.77 22.74
N THR A 45 6.99 -4.12 22.28
CA THR A 45 6.92 -3.41 20.98
C THR A 45 7.91 -2.23 20.84
N ARG A 46 8.71 -1.93 21.86
CA ARG A 46 9.80 -0.93 21.86
C ARG A 46 11.18 -1.56 21.92
N CYS A 47 11.28 -2.81 22.37
CA CYS A 47 12.54 -3.53 22.50
C CYS A 47 13.14 -3.85 21.13
N ARG A 48 14.47 -3.94 21.07
CA ARG A 48 15.16 -4.61 19.96
C ARG A 48 15.29 -6.07 20.32
N ILE A 49 14.45 -6.93 19.76
CA ILE A 49 14.56 -8.38 19.92
C ILE A 49 15.54 -8.84 18.84
N VAL A 50 16.66 -9.45 19.25
CA VAL A 50 17.75 -9.91 18.37
C VAL A 50 18.17 -8.84 17.35
N GLY A 51 18.60 -7.66 17.84
CA GLY A 51 19.10 -6.54 17.02
C GLY A 51 18.04 -5.73 16.25
N HIS A 52 17.00 -6.39 15.73
CA HIS A 52 15.94 -5.76 14.95
C HIS A 52 14.93 -5.02 15.84
N ARG A 53 14.43 -3.87 15.37
CA ARG A 53 13.35 -3.14 16.06
C ARG A 53 12.03 -3.90 15.87
N ALA A 54 11.25 -4.04 16.94
CA ALA A 54 9.94 -4.69 16.90
C ALA A 54 9.00 -4.09 15.81
N PRO A 55 8.11 -4.89 15.19
CA PRO A 55 7.25 -4.47 14.10
C PRO A 55 6.42 -3.20 14.32
N ARG A 56 6.81 -2.10 13.66
CA ARG A 56 5.86 -1.02 13.32
C ARG A 56 4.74 -1.62 12.47
N GLY A 57 3.50 -1.53 12.96
CA GLY A 57 2.35 -2.22 12.38
C GLY A 57 1.81 -3.37 13.26
N MET A 58 2.49 -3.73 14.35
CA MET A 58 1.81 -4.43 15.45
C MET A 58 0.69 -3.52 15.96
N GLY A 59 -0.55 -4.02 15.95
CA GLY A 59 -1.68 -3.34 16.57
C GLY A 59 -1.54 -3.27 18.10
N SER A 60 -2.50 -2.60 18.75
CA SER A 60 -2.60 -2.66 20.22
C SER A 60 -2.93 -4.10 20.65
N PHE A 61 -2.17 -4.63 21.61
CA PHE A 61 -2.20 -6.05 21.96
C PHE A 61 -3.21 -6.31 23.11
N PHE A 62 -4.45 -6.61 22.74
CA PHE A 62 -5.59 -6.70 23.66
C PHE A 62 -5.87 -8.03 24.43
N PRO A 63 -5.24 -9.20 24.21
CA PRO A 63 -5.63 -10.45 24.87
C PRO A 63 -5.63 -10.37 26.39
N VAL A 64 -4.65 -9.68 26.98
CA VAL A 64 -4.54 -9.46 28.43
C VAL A 64 -5.72 -8.64 28.97
N LEU A 65 -6.21 -7.67 28.19
CA LEU A 65 -7.36 -6.83 28.55
C LEU A 65 -8.68 -7.58 28.40
N LEU A 66 -8.81 -8.43 27.37
CA LEU A 66 -9.99 -9.25 27.14
C LEU A 66 -10.07 -10.41 28.17
N ALA A 67 -8.95 -11.06 28.49
CA ALA A 67 -8.85 -11.96 29.63
C ALA A 67 -9.24 -11.28 30.95
N GLY A 68 -8.77 -10.03 31.17
CA GLY A 68 -9.20 -9.20 32.29
C GLY A 68 -10.71 -8.92 32.30
N ALA A 69 -11.30 -8.63 31.14
CA ALA A 69 -12.75 -8.42 30.98
C ALA A 69 -13.57 -9.66 31.33
N PHE A 70 -13.06 -10.86 31.00
CA PHE A 70 -13.72 -12.14 31.26
C PHE A 70 -13.56 -12.59 32.72
N LEU A 71 -12.39 -12.39 33.33
CA LEU A 71 -12.05 -12.82 34.70
C LEU A 71 -12.56 -11.89 35.81
N LEU A 72 -12.60 -10.58 35.58
CA LEU A 72 -12.76 -9.56 36.63
C LEU A 72 -14.13 -8.86 36.57
N PRO A 73 -14.54 -8.14 37.63
CA PRO A 73 -15.67 -7.20 37.58
C PRO A 73 -15.36 -5.98 36.69
N PRO A 74 -16.35 -5.36 36.01
CA PRO A 74 -16.09 -4.32 35.00
C PRO A 74 -15.19 -3.13 35.40
N PRO A 75 -15.33 -2.49 36.58
CA PRO A 75 -14.43 -1.40 36.97
C PRO A 75 -12.98 -1.88 37.20
N VAL A 76 -12.80 -3.11 37.70
CA VAL A 76 -11.49 -3.72 37.95
C VAL A 76 -10.84 -4.18 36.65
N ALA A 77 -11.61 -4.78 35.75
CA ALA A 77 -11.16 -5.13 34.40
C ALA A 77 -10.64 -3.89 33.66
N ALA A 78 -11.42 -2.80 33.68
CA ALA A 78 -11.07 -1.55 33.00
C ALA A 78 -9.80 -0.90 33.57
N LEU A 79 -9.55 -1.02 34.88
CA LEU A 79 -8.34 -0.51 35.53
C LEU A 79 -7.05 -1.15 34.98
N VAL A 80 -7.09 -2.41 34.52
CA VAL A 80 -5.94 -3.13 33.93
C VAL A 80 -5.34 -2.38 32.73
N ALA A 81 -6.17 -1.68 31.96
CA ALA A 81 -5.72 -0.94 30.77
C ALA A 81 -4.92 0.33 31.09
N VAL A 82 -5.12 0.93 32.27
CA VAL A 82 -4.64 2.29 32.57
C VAL A 82 -3.11 2.40 32.56
N PRO A 83 -2.32 1.53 33.25
CA PRO A 83 -0.87 1.68 33.29
C PRO A 83 -0.22 1.55 31.91
N GLY A 84 -0.58 0.50 31.15
CA GLY A 84 -0.08 0.25 29.80
C GLY A 84 -0.40 1.39 28.83
N ALA A 85 -1.63 1.89 28.86
CA ALA A 85 -2.07 2.99 28.00
C ALA A 85 -1.38 4.33 28.32
N LEU A 86 -1.11 4.62 29.60
CA LEU A 86 -0.40 5.84 30.01
C LEU A 86 1.09 5.80 29.69
N ILE A 87 1.76 4.65 29.80
CA ILE A 87 3.17 4.53 29.38
C ILE A 87 3.32 4.42 27.86
N ALA A 88 2.24 4.20 27.11
CA ALA A 88 2.26 3.89 25.68
C ALA A 88 3.10 4.83 24.82
N ARG A 89 3.67 4.29 23.74
CA ARG A 89 4.48 5.03 22.78
C ARG A 89 3.58 5.85 21.85
N VAL A 90 3.74 7.18 21.90
CA VAL A 90 3.07 8.12 21.00
C VAL A 90 4.13 8.90 20.21
N GLU A 91 4.18 8.67 18.89
CA GLU A 91 5.15 9.35 18.01
C GLU A 91 4.78 10.84 17.81
N GLN A 92 3.51 11.15 17.54
CA GLN A 92 3.01 12.51 17.31
C GLN A 92 2.82 13.32 18.61
N ARG A 93 3.07 14.64 18.57
CA ARG A 93 2.65 15.57 19.62
C ARG A 93 1.15 15.93 19.47
N PRO A 94 0.47 16.44 20.52
CA PRO A 94 0.84 16.44 21.93
C PRO A 94 0.75 15.03 22.54
N ARG A 95 1.82 14.59 23.22
CA ARG A 95 1.95 13.20 23.69
C ARG A 95 1.00 12.86 24.86
N TRP A 96 0.81 13.77 25.81
CA TRP A 96 0.00 13.52 27.01
C TRP A 96 -1.48 13.34 26.66
N LEU A 97 -2.04 14.22 25.83
CA LEU A 97 -3.45 14.19 25.44
C LEU A 97 -3.81 12.89 24.71
N ARG A 98 -2.91 12.41 23.84
CA ARG A 98 -3.06 11.14 23.10
C ARG A 98 -2.94 9.90 24.02
N ARG A 99 -2.18 9.98 25.12
CA ARG A 99 -2.13 8.94 26.17
C ARG A 99 -3.40 8.92 27.01
N VAL A 100 -3.90 10.08 27.44
CA VAL A 100 -5.17 10.21 28.17
C VAL A 100 -6.34 9.71 27.31
N TRP A 101 -6.38 10.10 26.03
CA TRP A 101 -7.34 9.59 25.04
C TRP A 101 -7.31 8.06 24.96
N ARG A 102 -6.14 7.45 24.71
CA ARG A 102 -5.99 6.00 24.60
C ARG A 102 -6.36 5.26 25.90
N ALA A 103 -6.00 5.81 27.05
CA ALA A 103 -6.41 5.25 28.34
C ALA A 103 -7.92 5.28 28.52
N ALA A 104 -8.57 6.41 28.20
CA ALA A 104 -10.02 6.56 28.30
C ALA A 104 -10.78 5.62 27.33
N GLN A 105 -10.32 5.50 26.07
CA GLN A 105 -10.87 4.56 25.09
C GLN A 105 -10.84 3.11 25.60
N LEU A 106 -9.68 2.68 26.13
CA LEU A 106 -9.50 1.30 26.58
C LEU A 106 -10.24 1.00 27.89
N VAL A 107 -10.30 1.94 28.83
CA VAL A 107 -11.14 1.83 30.03
C VAL A 107 -12.61 1.61 29.64
N LEU A 108 -13.15 2.42 28.72
CA LEU A 108 -14.54 2.27 28.26
C LEU A 108 -14.77 0.95 27.51
N ALA A 109 -13.87 0.57 26.58
CA ALA A 109 -14.02 -0.65 25.79
C ALA A 109 -13.92 -1.93 26.64
N VAL A 110 -12.98 -1.99 27.59
CA VAL A 110 -12.83 -3.13 28.52
C VAL A 110 -14.00 -3.19 29.52
N TRP A 111 -14.46 -2.05 30.02
CA TRP A 111 -15.64 -1.99 30.90
C TRP A 111 -16.90 -2.52 30.19
N ALA A 112 -17.13 -2.09 28.94
CA ALA A 112 -18.26 -2.53 28.12
C ALA A 112 -18.16 -4.04 27.79
N ALA A 113 -16.98 -4.53 27.40
CA ALA A 113 -16.74 -5.95 27.18
C ALA A 113 -17.05 -6.79 28.43
N SER A 114 -16.52 -6.39 29.59
CA SER A 114 -16.75 -7.09 30.86
C SER A 114 -18.21 -7.04 31.31
N ARG A 115 -18.91 -5.91 31.06
CA ARG A 115 -20.35 -5.77 31.27
C ARG A 115 -21.15 -6.77 30.44
N VAL A 116 -20.91 -6.83 29.13
CA VAL A 116 -21.65 -7.70 28.20
C VAL A 116 -21.35 -9.18 28.48
N HIS A 117 -20.07 -9.52 28.69
CA HIS A 117 -19.64 -10.88 29.07
C HIS A 117 -20.43 -11.41 30.29
N ARG A 118 -20.51 -10.59 31.34
CA ARG A 118 -21.15 -10.97 32.60
C ARG A 118 -22.69 -10.91 32.55
N ALA A 119 -23.26 -10.05 31.71
CA ALA A 119 -24.70 -10.00 31.48
C ALA A 119 -25.22 -11.26 30.75
N LEU A 120 -24.36 -11.92 29.97
CA LEU A 120 -24.64 -13.14 29.22
C LEU A 120 -24.15 -14.42 29.94
N GLY A 121 -24.00 -14.38 31.28
CA GLY A 121 -23.58 -15.55 32.08
C GLY A 121 -22.10 -15.96 31.93
N GLY A 122 -21.32 -15.30 31.08
CA GLY A 122 -19.97 -15.74 30.70
C GLY A 122 -18.93 -15.84 31.82
N ARG A 123 -19.22 -15.29 33.01
CA ARG A 123 -18.41 -15.55 34.20
C ARG A 123 -18.36 -17.05 34.48
N ASP A 124 -19.51 -17.70 34.41
CA ASP A 124 -19.72 -19.01 35.00
C ASP A 124 -19.26 -20.10 34.01
N THR A 125 -19.51 -19.89 32.70
CA THR A 125 -18.92 -20.69 31.59
C THR A 125 -17.38 -20.56 31.43
N VAL A 126 -16.74 -19.72 32.25
CA VAL A 126 -15.26 -19.55 32.31
C VAL A 126 -14.69 -20.05 33.66
N VAL A 127 -15.55 -20.21 34.68
CA VAL A 127 -15.19 -20.84 35.96
C VAL A 127 -15.36 -22.36 35.88
N ASP A 128 -16.44 -22.82 35.24
CA ASP A 128 -16.63 -24.19 34.76
C ASP A 128 -16.62 -24.15 33.22
N PRO A 129 -15.58 -24.65 32.52
CA PRO A 129 -15.37 -24.42 31.08
C PRO A 129 -16.36 -25.13 30.13
N ASP A 130 -17.62 -24.72 30.15
CA ASP A 130 -18.69 -25.19 29.26
C ASP A 130 -18.49 -24.68 27.81
N PHE A 131 -17.79 -25.47 27.00
CA PHE A 131 -17.66 -25.28 25.56
C PHE A 131 -18.71 -26.13 24.81
N PRO A 132 -19.42 -25.56 23.81
CA PRO A 132 -19.14 -24.30 23.12
C PRO A 132 -19.76 -23.05 23.76
N ASN A 133 -20.56 -23.17 24.82
CA ASN A 133 -21.39 -22.08 25.34
C ASN A 133 -20.58 -20.84 25.76
N ALA A 134 -19.36 -21.01 26.27
CA ALA A 134 -18.43 -19.91 26.60
C ALA A 134 -18.06 -18.99 25.41
N LEU A 135 -18.21 -19.45 24.16
CA LEU A 135 -17.88 -18.67 22.97
C LEU A 135 -18.88 -17.52 22.73
N LEU A 136 -20.15 -17.69 23.09
CA LEU A 136 -21.20 -16.69 22.88
C LEU A 136 -21.00 -15.41 23.72
N PRO A 137 -20.83 -15.46 25.06
CA PRO A 137 -20.59 -14.27 25.87
C PRO A 137 -19.24 -13.62 25.55
N ALA A 138 -18.22 -14.41 25.20
CA ALA A 138 -16.92 -13.90 24.77
C ALA A 138 -17.01 -13.15 23.42
N GLY A 139 -17.70 -13.72 22.43
CA GLY A 139 -17.94 -13.10 21.13
C GLY A 139 -18.76 -11.81 21.22
N ALA A 140 -19.82 -11.81 22.03
CA ALA A 140 -20.62 -10.61 22.31
C ALA A 140 -19.80 -9.51 23.01
N ALA A 141 -18.91 -9.87 23.94
CA ALA A 141 -18.00 -8.95 24.60
C ALA A 141 -16.93 -8.37 23.65
N VAL A 142 -16.41 -9.18 22.72
CA VAL A 142 -15.54 -8.73 21.62
C VAL A 142 -16.26 -7.74 20.71
N LEU A 143 -17.51 -8.02 20.33
CA LEU A 143 -18.33 -7.10 19.55
C LEU A 143 -18.56 -5.78 20.28
N ALA A 144 -18.85 -5.82 21.59
CA ALA A 144 -18.99 -4.62 22.42
C ALA A 144 -17.68 -3.80 22.50
N PHE A 145 -16.53 -4.45 22.66
CA PHE A 145 -15.21 -3.81 22.63
C PHE A 145 -14.96 -3.11 21.28
N CYS A 146 -15.19 -3.80 20.17
CA CYS A 146 -15.02 -3.26 18.81
C CYS A 146 -15.98 -2.10 18.53
N ALA A 147 -17.22 -2.20 19.00
CA ALA A 147 -18.23 -1.15 18.85
C ALA A 147 -17.83 0.12 19.61
N VAL A 148 -17.38 0.01 20.87
CA VAL A 148 -16.91 1.16 21.65
C VAL A 148 -15.70 1.83 21.00
N LEU A 149 -14.68 1.06 20.59
CA LEU A 149 -13.55 1.64 19.86
C LEU A 149 -13.98 2.31 18.57
N THR A 150 -14.82 1.67 17.76
CA THR A 150 -15.34 2.22 16.49
C THR A 150 -16.14 3.51 16.70
N VAL A 151 -16.97 3.59 17.74
CA VAL A 151 -17.73 4.81 18.09
C VAL A 151 -16.77 5.94 18.47
N LEU A 152 -15.76 5.66 19.31
CA LEU A 152 -14.81 6.65 19.78
C LEU A 152 -13.84 7.13 18.68
N ASP A 153 -13.32 6.21 17.87
CA ASP A 153 -12.40 6.50 16.76
C ASP A 153 -13.09 7.28 15.63
N GLY A 154 -14.32 6.90 15.24
CA GLY A 154 -15.10 7.66 14.26
C GLY A 154 -15.44 9.08 14.76
N GLY A 155 -15.73 9.22 16.06
CA GLY A 155 -16.03 10.51 16.67
C GLY A 155 -14.82 11.46 16.72
N ILE A 156 -13.64 10.97 17.07
CA ILE A 156 -12.42 11.79 17.02
C ILE A 156 -12.02 12.10 15.58
N LEU A 157 -12.19 11.17 14.64
CA LEU A 157 -11.91 11.38 13.22
C LEU A 157 -12.79 12.50 12.63
N ALA A 158 -14.10 12.46 12.88
CA ALA A 158 -15.03 13.51 12.44
C ALA A 158 -14.72 14.88 13.07
N LEU A 159 -14.36 14.93 14.36
CA LEU A 159 -14.14 16.19 15.10
C LEU A 159 -12.73 16.78 14.99
N ALA A 160 -11.72 15.96 14.65
CA ALA A 160 -10.33 16.40 14.52
C ALA A 160 -9.92 16.62 13.05
N GLU A 161 -10.30 15.71 12.15
CA GLU A 161 -9.91 15.72 10.74
C GLU A 161 -11.03 16.25 9.82
N ARG A 162 -12.17 16.65 10.41
CA ARG A 162 -13.35 17.23 9.71
C ARG A 162 -13.98 16.31 8.65
N VAL A 163 -13.72 15.01 8.73
CA VAL A 163 -14.32 13.99 7.85
C VAL A 163 -15.85 13.99 8.03
N PRO A 164 -16.66 13.97 6.96
CA PRO A 164 -18.12 13.95 7.07
C PRO A 164 -18.62 12.73 7.85
N TRP A 165 -19.67 12.92 8.65
CA TRP A 165 -20.11 11.95 9.67
C TRP A 165 -20.51 10.57 9.11
N ARG A 166 -20.94 10.47 7.84
CA ARG A 166 -21.18 9.17 7.18
C ARG A 166 -19.92 8.50 6.61
N GLY A 167 -18.84 9.26 6.41
CA GLY A 167 -17.53 8.76 5.99
C GLY A 167 -16.68 8.28 7.16
N ALA A 168 -16.68 9.01 8.28
CA ALA A 168 -15.78 8.74 9.41
C ALA A 168 -15.95 7.36 10.06
N TRP A 169 -17.14 6.75 10.02
CA TRP A 169 -17.38 5.38 10.50
C TRP A 169 -17.30 4.31 9.41
N ARG A 170 -17.26 4.68 8.13
CA ARG A 170 -17.36 3.74 7.00
C ARG A 170 -16.14 2.81 6.96
N GLY A 171 -16.37 1.54 7.26
CA GLY A 171 -15.34 0.50 7.26
C GLY A 171 -14.47 0.45 8.53
N LEU A 172 -14.71 1.28 9.55
CA LEU A 172 -13.97 1.16 10.83
C LEU A 172 -14.27 -0.17 11.54
N LEU A 173 -15.56 -0.53 11.67
CA LEU A 173 -15.96 -1.75 12.37
C LEU A 173 -15.32 -3.03 11.80
N PRO A 174 -15.39 -3.34 10.48
CA PRO A 174 -14.75 -4.55 9.95
C PRO A 174 -13.22 -4.53 10.05
N ARG A 175 -12.58 -3.35 9.95
CA ARG A 175 -11.13 -3.20 10.19
C ARG A 175 -10.73 -3.48 11.65
N SER A 176 -11.60 -3.16 12.60
CA SER A 176 -11.40 -3.43 14.03
C SER A 176 -11.70 -4.90 14.39
N LEU A 177 -12.82 -5.44 13.88
CA LEU A 177 -13.37 -6.72 14.31
C LEU A 177 -12.43 -7.90 14.02
N ALA A 178 -11.91 -8.01 12.79
CA ALA A 178 -11.07 -9.15 12.40
C ALA A 178 -9.82 -9.34 13.30
N PRO A 179 -8.95 -8.34 13.53
CA PRO A 179 -7.82 -8.49 14.43
C PRO A 179 -8.24 -8.62 15.90
N VAL A 180 -9.30 -7.93 16.37
CA VAL A 180 -9.71 -8.03 17.78
C VAL A 180 -10.35 -9.39 18.09
N ALA A 181 -11.03 -10.04 17.14
CA ALA A 181 -11.58 -11.37 17.32
C ALA A 181 -10.49 -12.43 17.64
N VAL A 182 -9.36 -12.39 16.93
CA VAL A 182 -8.20 -13.26 17.22
C VAL A 182 -7.67 -13.01 18.65
N HIS A 183 -7.51 -11.73 19.03
CA HIS A 183 -7.08 -11.37 20.38
C HIS A 183 -8.12 -11.75 21.45
N GLY A 184 -9.41 -11.80 21.11
CA GLY A 184 -10.50 -12.21 21.99
C GLY A 184 -10.55 -13.71 22.25
N LEU A 185 -10.34 -14.53 21.20
CA LEU A 185 -10.18 -15.98 21.36
C LEU A 185 -8.96 -16.30 22.25
N ALA A 186 -7.84 -15.62 22.03
CA ALA A 186 -6.67 -15.75 22.90
C ALA A 186 -6.95 -15.26 24.34
N GLY A 187 -7.70 -14.16 24.51
CA GLY A 187 -8.14 -13.68 25.83
C GLY A 187 -9.06 -14.66 26.57
N LEU A 188 -9.92 -15.39 25.85
CA LEU A 188 -10.77 -16.44 26.42
C LEU A 188 -9.93 -17.65 26.84
N MET A 189 -9.00 -18.08 25.99
CA MET A 189 -8.07 -19.17 26.32
C MET A 189 -7.18 -18.81 27.52
N MET A 190 -6.70 -17.57 27.62
CA MET A 190 -6.03 -17.06 28.82
C MET A 190 -6.95 -17.11 30.06
N ALA A 191 -8.21 -16.71 29.94
CA ALA A 191 -9.14 -16.67 31.08
C ALA A 191 -9.46 -18.08 31.62
N VAL A 192 -9.67 -19.06 30.73
CA VAL A 192 -9.87 -20.47 31.12
C VAL A 192 -8.59 -21.05 31.72
N LEU A 193 -7.42 -20.84 31.10
CA LEU A 193 -6.15 -21.35 31.63
C LEU A 193 -5.76 -20.71 32.97
N TRP A 194 -6.13 -19.45 33.22
CA TRP A 194 -5.96 -18.79 34.52
C TRP A 194 -6.73 -19.48 35.66
N ARG A 195 -7.82 -20.20 35.33
CA ARG A 195 -8.61 -21.00 36.28
C ARG A 195 -8.12 -22.43 36.45
N SER A 196 -7.21 -22.91 35.59
CA SER A 196 -6.63 -24.25 35.69
C SER A 196 -5.75 -24.40 36.94
N PRO A 197 -5.39 -25.64 37.37
CA PRO A 197 -4.44 -25.88 38.46
C PRO A 197 -3.06 -25.22 38.27
N TYR A 198 -2.68 -24.92 37.04
CA TYR A 198 -1.43 -24.23 36.68
C TYR A 198 -1.54 -22.69 36.75
N GLY A 199 -2.76 -22.17 36.94
CA GLY A 199 -3.04 -20.76 37.22
C GLY A 199 -2.49 -19.77 36.17
N PRO A 200 -2.02 -18.58 36.61
CA PRO A 200 -1.53 -17.54 35.71
C PRO A 200 -0.38 -17.97 34.78
N VAL A 201 0.41 -18.97 35.17
CA VAL A 201 1.57 -19.44 34.38
C VAL A 201 1.11 -20.06 33.05
N ALA A 202 0.03 -20.85 33.06
CA ALA A 202 -0.54 -21.39 31.84
C ALA A 202 -1.15 -20.29 30.94
N ALA A 203 -1.74 -19.24 31.53
CA ALA A 203 -2.24 -18.10 30.77
C ALA A 203 -1.11 -17.31 30.05
N LEU A 204 0.12 -17.28 30.61
CA LEU A 204 1.27 -16.67 29.93
C LEU A 204 1.69 -17.43 28.67
N LEU A 205 1.54 -18.77 28.65
CA LEU A 205 1.89 -19.61 27.49
C LEU A 205 1.03 -19.29 26.24
N VAL A 206 -0.15 -18.70 26.39
CA VAL A 206 -0.97 -18.23 25.26
C VAL A 206 -0.32 -17.05 24.53
N LEU A 207 0.40 -16.19 25.26
CA LEU A 207 0.91 -14.94 24.72
C LEU A 207 2.14 -15.11 23.82
N LEU A 208 3.01 -16.09 24.11
CA LEU A 208 4.26 -16.28 23.38
C LEU A 208 4.03 -16.73 21.93
N PRO A 209 3.27 -17.81 21.62
CA PRO A 209 3.02 -18.23 20.25
C PRO A 209 2.30 -17.16 19.46
N MET A 210 1.26 -16.54 20.03
CA MET A 210 0.52 -15.45 19.40
C MET A 210 1.40 -14.23 19.11
N TYR A 211 2.27 -13.81 20.05
CA TYR A 211 3.21 -12.71 19.80
C TYR A 211 4.16 -13.06 18.66
N VAL A 212 4.68 -14.30 18.60
CA VAL A 212 5.51 -14.79 17.49
C VAL A 212 4.74 -14.79 16.17
N SER A 213 3.52 -15.36 16.10
CA SER A 213 2.69 -15.36 14.89
C SER A 213 2.38 -13.96 14.39
N CYS A 214 1.98 -13.04 15.29
CA CYS A 214 1.78 -11.63 14.95
C CYS A 214 3.07 -10.98 14.44
N TRP A 215 4.21 -11.23 15.10
CA TRP A 215 5.52 -10.69 14.74
C TRP A 215 5.97 -11.16 13.34
N VAL A 216 5.85 -12.46 13.04
CA VAL A 216 6.13 -13.03 11.72
C VAL A 216 5.23 -12.40 10.65
N PHE A 217 3.92 -12.35 10.88
CA PHE A 217 2.95 -11.75 9.96
C PHE A 217 3.26 -10.27 9.66
N ALA A 218 3.60 -9.50 10.69
CA ALA A 218 3.96 -8.09 10.57
C ALA A 218 5.41 -7.84 10.11
N GLN A 219 6.25 -8.88 10.00
CA GLN A 219 7.50 -8.85 9.24
C GLN A 219 7.20 -9.10 7.75
N TYR A 220 6.53 -10.21 7.44
CA TYR A 220 6.21 -10.65 6.08
C TYR A 220 5.46 -9.60 5.26
N HIS A 221 4.47 -8.93 5.86
CA HIS A 221 3.76 -7.82 5.21
C HIS A 221 4.64 -6.60 4.92
N ARG A 222 5.67 -6.32 5.74
CA ARG A 222 6.60 -5.20 5.46
C ARG A 222 7.69 -5.58 4.46
N GLU A 223 8.09 -6.83 4.41
CA GLU A 223 8.98 -7.38 3.39
C GLU A 223 8.34 -7.28 1.99
N ARG A 224 7.11 -7.81 1.84
CA ARG A 224 6.28 -7.63 0.64
C ARG A 224 6.10 -6.15 0.26
N ALA A 225 5.75 -5.29 1.22
CA ALA A 225 5.55 -3.86 0.96
C ALA A 225 6.85 -3.12 0.57
N ALA A 226 8.00 -3.49 1.16
CA ALA A 226 9.30 -2.93 0.80
C ALA A 226 9.72 -3.37 -0.61
N HIS A 227 9.53 -4.64 -0.97
CA HIS A 227 9.77 -5.12 -2.33
C HIS A 227 8.90 -4.37 -3.35
N GLN A 228 7.60 -4.24 -3.11
CA GLN A 228 6.70 -3.48 -3.99
C GLN A 228 7.11 -1.99 -4.11
N ALA A 229 7.62 -1.38 -3.04
CA ALA A 229 8.15 -0.01 -3.08
C ALA A 229 9.44 0.10 -3.92
N THR A 230 10.39 -0.83 -3.76
CA THR A 230 11.62 -0.89 -4.57
C THR A 230 11.32 -1.11 -6.05
N ILE A 231 10.39 -2.01 -6.39
CA ILE A 231 9.96 -2.26 -7.78
C ILE A 231 9.37 -0.98 -8.38
N ARG A 232 8.47 -0.29 -7.67
CA ARG A 232 7.90 0.99 -8.14
C ARG A 232 8.96 2.07 -8.33
N ALA A 233 9.97 2.13 -7.45
CA ALA A 233 11.09 3.07 -7.59
C ALA A 233 11.97 2.76 -8.82
N LEU A 234 12.21 1.48 -9.13
CA LEU A 234 12.92 1.07 -10.35
C LEU A 234 12.13 1.45 -11.62
N VAL A 235 10.84 1.17 -11.65
CA VAL A 235 9.93 1.54 -12.77
C VAL A 235 9.89 3.05 -12.96
N GLN A 236 9.76 3.81 -11.86
CA GLN A 236 9.78 5.27 -11.91
C GLN A 236 11.13 5.81 -12.43
N ALA A 237 12.24 5.15 -12.11
CA ALA A 237 13.55 5.52 -12.66
C ALA A 237 13.66 5.23 -14.18
N VAL A 238 13.04 4.14 -14.66
CA VAL A 238 12.92 3.86 -16.11
C VAL A 238 12.10 4.94 -16.79
N ASP A 239 10.88 5.23 -16.31
CA ASP A 239 9.97 6.25 -16.88
C ASP A 239 10.53 7.69 -16.84
N ILE A 240 11.46 7.99 -15.92
CA ILE A 240 12.18 9.27 -15.90
C ILE A 240 13.27 9.32 -16.97
N LYS A 241 13.91 8.17 -17.27
CA LYS A 241 15.01 8.08 -18.23
C LYS A 241 14.49 7.96 -19.67
N ASP A 242 13.63 6.97 -19.91
CA ASP A 242 12.87 6.81 -21.15
C ASP A 242 11.55 7.59 -21.02
N GLY A 243 11.58 8.88 -21.37
CA GLY A 243 10.42 9.78 -21.22
C GLY A 243 9.20 9.39 -22.07
N TYR A 244 9.31 8.36 -22.92
CA TYR A 244 8.22 7.84 -23.73
C TYR A 244 7.40 6.74 -23.02
N THR A 245 7.85 6.21 -21.88
CA THR A 245 7.26 5.01 -21.26
C THR A 245 6.30 5.28 -20.10
N ARG A 246 5.91 6.51 -19.75
CA ARG A 246 5.11 6.78 -18.53
C ARG A 246 3.88 5.84 -18.37
N GLY A 247 3.94 4.94 -17.39
CA GLY A 247 2.91 3.93 -17.11
C GLY A 247 2.82 2.75 -18.12
N HIS A 248 3.70 2.68 -19.12
CA HIS A 248 3.82 1.56 -20.08
C HIS A 248 4.06 0.25 -19.35
N SER A 249 5.07 0.19 -18.48
CA SER A 249 5.36 -0.96 -17.63
C SER A 249 4.14 -1.43 -16.82
N GLU A 250 3.31 -0.50 -16.30
CA GLU A 250 2.08 -0.84 -15.58
C GLU A 250 1.03 -1.48 -16.50
N ARG A 251 0.89 -0.99 -17.74
CA ARG A 251 -0.05 -1.51 -18.74
C ARG A 251 0.41 -2.85 -19.33
N VAL A 252 1.69 -3.02 -19.62
CA VAL A 252 2.28 -4.31 -20.02
C VAL A 252 2.08 -5.34 -18.91
N GLY A 253 2.34 -5.00 -17.65
CA GLY A 253 2.03 -5.87 -16.50
C GLY A 253 0.55 -6.25 -16.39
N GLN A 254 -0.37 -5.35 -16.74
CA GLN A 254 -1.82 -5.64 -16.76
C GLN A 254 -2.22 -6.56 -17.92
N ALA A 255 -1.69 -6.34 -19.13
CA ALA A 255 -1.91 -7.23 -20.27
C ALA A 255 -1.31 -8.63 -20.01
N SER A 256 -0.13 -8.72 -19.41
CA SER A 256 0.47 -10.00 -19.00
C SER A 256 -0.39 -10.76 -17.97
N MET A 257 -1.02 -10.08 -17.00
CA MET A 257 -1.98 -10.71 -16.09
C MET A 257 -3.24 -11.21 -16.81
N MET A 258 -3.75 -10.45 -17.77
CA MET A 258 -4.93 -10.85 -18.55
C MET A 258 -4.66 -12.14 -19.34
N ILE A 259 -3.47 -12.24 -19.94
CA ILE A 259 -2.99 -13.46 -20.61
C ILE A 259 -2.83 -14.60 -19.59
N ALA A 260 -2.13 -14.38 -18.47
CA ALA A 260 -1.87 -15.39 -17.43
C ALA A 260 -3.15 -16.08 -16.93
N ARG A 261 -4.18 -15.30 -16.59
CA ARG A 261 -5.47 -15.80 -16.11
C ARG A 261 -6.26 -16.54 -17.18
N GLU A 262 -6.15 -16.14 -18.43
CA GLU A 262 -6.78 -16.80 -19.57
C GLU A 262 -6.08 -18.12 -19.95
N LEU A 263 -4.83 -18.30 -19.52
CA LEU A 263 -4.08 -19.56 -19.60
C LEU A 263 -4.27 -20.47 -18.36
N GLY A 264 -5.03 -20.01 -17.35
CA GLY A 264 -5.27 -20.78 -16.13
C GLY A 264 -4.09 -20.80 -15.14
N MET A 265 -3.16 -19.85 -15.23
CA MET A 265 -2.10 -19.69 -14.22
C MET A 265 -2.70 -19.30 -12.85
N ASP A 266 -2.10 -19.78 -11.77
CA ASP A 266 -2.47 -19.39 -10.40
C ASP A 266 -2.13 -17.93 -10.09
N ASP A 267 -2.64 -17.41 -8.97
CA ASP A 267 -2.45 -16.01 -8.56
C ASP A 267 -0.99 -15.66 -8.22
N GLU A 268 -0.18 -16.60 -7.74
CA GLU A 268 1.24 -16.34 -7.43
C GLU A 268 2.06 -16.24 -8.71
N ARG A 269 1.90 -17.21 -9.62
CA ARG A 269 2.54 -17.21 -10.94
C ARG A 269 2.07 -16.02 -11.80
N THR A 270 0.79 -15.63 -11.69
CA THR A 270 0.23 -14.41 -12.30
C THR A 270 0.87 -13.12 -11.74
N GLU A 271 1.12 -13.03 -10.44
CA GLU A 271 1.79 -11.87 -9.81
C GLU A 271 3.27 -11.78 -10.19
N VAL A 272 3.99 -12.90 -10.30
CA VAL A 272 5.38 -12.92 -10.80
C VAL A 272 5.42 -12.51 -12.29
N LEU A 273 4.46 -12.93 -13.10
CA LEU A 273 4.31 -12.50 -14.50
C LEU A 273 3.90 -11.03 -14.63
N ARG A 274 3.12 -10.49 -13.67
CA ARG A 274 2.90 -9.03 -13.56
C ARG A 274 4.21 -8.28 -13.32
N PHE A 275 5.09 -8.79 -12.45
CA PHE A 275 6.43 -8.20 -12.25
C PHE A 275 7.33 -8.34 -13.47
N ALA A 276 7.24 -9.44 -14.24
CA ALA A 276 7.94 -9.59 -15.51
C ALA A 276 7.57 -8.48 -16.51
N GLY A 277 6.27 -8.28 -16.77
CA GLY A 277 5.78 -7.23 -17.66
C GLY A 277 6.14 -5.81 -17.19
N ILE A 278 6.27 -5.61 -15.88
CA ILE A 278 6.67 -4.33 -15.29
C ILE A 278 8.19 -4.06 -15.36
N LEU A 279 9.02 -5.10 -15.30
CA LEU A 279 10.48 -4.97 -15.21
C LEU A 279 11.23 -5.30 -16.51
N HIS A 280 10.55 -5.73 -17.58
CA HIS A 280 11.18 -6.10 -18.86
C HIS A 280 12.21 -5.06 -19.34
N ASP A 281 11.79 -3.79 -19.31
CA ASP A 281 12.52 -2.63 -19.81
C ASP A 281 13.59 -2.09 -18.84
N VAL A 282 13.77 -2.68 -17.64
CA VAL A 282 14.56 -2.07 -16.56
C VAL A 282 16.03 -1.85 -16.91
N GLY A 283 16.58 -2.67 -17.80
CA GLY A 283 17.95 -2.52 -18.31
C GLY A 283 18.17 -1.31 -19.22
N LYS A 284 17.12 -0.60 -19.66
CA LYS A 284 17.27 0.75 -20.26
C LYS A 284 17.99 1.72 -19.33
N LEU A 285 18.02 1.45 -18.02
CA LEU A 285 18.86 2.16 -17.06
C LEU A 285 20.37 2.05 -17.34
N GLY A 286 20.84 1.02 -18.05
CA GLY A 286 22.22 0.90 -18.57
C GLY A 286 22.48 1.63 -19.90
N VAL A 287 21.48 1.71 -20.79
CA VAL A 287 21.63 2.27 -22.15
C VAL A 287 21.84 3.80 -22.15
N PRO A 288 22.75 4.39 -22.95
CA PRO A 288 22.94 5.85 -22.99
C PRO A 288 21.66 6.61 -23.40
N THR A 289 21.23 7.59 -22.60
CA THR A 289 19.98 8.36 -22.84
C THR A 289 19.94 9.05 -24.20
N ARG A 290 21.10 9.42 -24.78
CA ARG A 290 21.22 9.99 -26.13
C ARG A 290 20.79 9.04 -27.26
N LEU A 291 20.74 7.73 -27.01
CA LEU A 291 20.26 6.73 -27.98
C LEU A 291 18.76 6.47 -27.78
N LEU A 292 18.32 6.37 -26.52
CA LEU A 292 16.89 6.24 -26.18
C LEU A 292 16.05 7.44 -26.63
N ARG A 293 16.65 8.64 -26.68
CA ARG A 293 16.02 9.89 -27.12
C ARG A 293 16.56 10.41 -28.46
N LYS A 294 17.02 9.51 -29.34
CA LYS A 294 17.47 9.91 -30.69
C LYS A 294 16.26 10.11 -31.61
N ASP A 295 16.16 11.30 -32.22
CA ASP A 295 15.22 11.54 -33.30
C ASP A 295 15.76 10.94 -34.62
N GLY A 296 15.01 9.99 -35.18
CA GLY A 296 15.36 9.29 -36.43
C GLY A 296 15.95 7.89 -36.22
N PRO A 297 16.42 7.24 -37.31
CA PRO A 297 16.92 5.87 -37.25
C PRO A 297 18.25 5.73 -36.50
N LEU A 298 18.40 4.58 -35.83
CA LEU A 298 19.64 4.15 -35.19
C LEU A 298 20.57 3.51 -36.23
N THR A 299 21.88 3.74 -36.12
CA THR A 299 22.88 2.96 -36.86
C THR A 299 22.95 1.52 -36.32
N PRO A 300 23.55 0.55 -37.04
CA PRO A 300 23.71 -0.82 -36.53
C PRO A 300 24.45 -0.89 -35.18
N GLU A 301 25.41 0.00 -34.96
CA GLU A 301 26.21 0.07 -33.74
C GLU A 301 25.40 0.67 -32.58
N GLU A 302 24.65 1.75 -32.82
CA GLU A 302 23.74 2.34 -31.83
C GLU A 302 22.63 1.36 -31.45
N ARG A 303 22.04 0.69 -32.44
CA ARG A 303 21.05 -0.38 -32.28
C ARG A 303 21.58 -1.47 -31.35
N ARG A 304 22.78 -1.99 -31.63
CA ARG A 304 23.40 -3.05 -30.81
C ARG A 304 23.63 -2.63 -29.36
N VAL A 305 23.83 -1.34 -29.08
CA VAL A 305 23.92 -0.82 -27.70
C VAL A 305 22.55 -0.76 -27.00
N ILE A 306 21.44 -0.59 -27.73
CA ILE A 306 20.10 -0.71 -27.15
C ILE A 306 19.71 -2.18 -26.95
N GLU A 307 20.10 -3.07 -27.86
CA GLU A 307 19.81 -4.51 -27.80
C GLU A 307 20.48 -5.24 -26.61
N LEU A 308 21.43 -4.60 -25.91
CA LEU A 308 22.01 -5.07 -24.63
C LEU A 308 21.10 -4.85 -23.40
N HIS A 309 19.99 -4.11 -23.51
CA HIS A 309 19.14 -3.83 -22.35
C HIS A 309 18.50 -5.06 -21.68
N PRO A 310 18.19 -6.19 -22.35
CA PRO A 310 17.69 -7.38 -21.66
C PRO A 310 18.76 -8.00 -20.76
N GLU A 311 20.03 -7.99 -21.18
CA GLU A 311 21.17 -8.44 -20.37
C GLU A 311 21.40 -7.51 -19.17
N TYR A 312 21.39 -6.18 -19.38
CA TYR A 312 21.47 -5.22 -18.27
C TYR A 312 20.30 -5.38 -17.30
N GLY A 313 19.08 -5.60 -17.80
CA GLY A 313 17.90 -5.82 -16.97
C GLY A 313 18.04 -7.08 -16.12
N HIS A 314 18.44 -8.19 -16.75
CA HIS A 314 18.70 -9.46 -16.10
C HIS A 314 19.75 -9.36 -14.99
N GLU A 315 20.86 -8.63 -15.24
CA GLU A 315 21.91 -8.40 -14.25
C GLU A 315 21.48 -7.46 -13.13
N MET A 316 20.68 -6.42 -13.41
CA MET A 316 20.13 -5.53 -12.39
C MET A 316 19.14 -6.25 -11.46
N VAL A 317 18.36 -7.21 -11.95
CA VAL A 317 17.40 -7.97 -11.14
C VAL A 317 17.94 -9.27 -10.54
N ARG A 318 19.18 -9.67 -10.86
CA ARG A 318 19.72 -11.01 -10.54
C ARG A 318 19.70 -11.41 -9.06
N GLY A 319 19.80 -10.43 -8.16
CA GLY A 319 19.80 -10.61 -6.70
C GLY A 319 18.40 -10.65 -6.07
N ILE A 320 17.33 -10.49 -6.85
CA ILE A 320 15.95 -10.39 -6.35
C ILE A 320 15.29 -11.77 -6.44
N SER A 321 15.42 -12.55 -5.36
CA SER A 321 15.04 -13.97 -5.32
C SER A 321 13.59 -14.27 -5.71
N PHE A 322 12.63 -13.45 -5.28
CA PHE A 322 11.20 -13.68 -5.55
C PHE A 322 10.79 -13.50 -7.03
N LEU A 323 11.67 -12.97 -7.90
CA LEU A 323 11.32 -12.77 -9.30
C LEU A 323 11.33 -14.07 -10.11
N GLY A 324 12.08 -15.11 -9.71
CA GLY A 324 12.03 -16.44 -10.36
C GLY A 324 12.00 -16.40 -11.89
N GLU A 325 10.92 -16.91 -12.49
CA GLU A 325 10.67 -16.91 -13.94
C GLU A 325 10.70 -15.51 -14.59
N ALA A 326 10.33 -14.45 -13.87
CA ALA A 326 10.37 -13.08 -14.40
C ALA A 326 11.79 -12.63 -14.79
N ARG A 327 12.84 -13.13 -14.13
CA ARG A 327 14.23 -12.83 -14.52
C ARG A 327 14.60 -13.41 -15.89
N ALA A 328 13.99 -14.54 -16.28
CA ALA A 328 14.14 -15.10 -17.61
C ALA A 328 13.32 -14.29 -18.65
N ALA A 329 12.13 -13.80 -18.26
CA ALA A 329 11.34 -12.91 -19.10
C ALA A 329 12.05 -11.58 -19.39
N VAL A 330 12.66 -10.94 -18.38
CA VAL A 330 13.45 -9.72 -18.57
C VAL A 330 14.59 -9.93 -19.58
N LEU A 331 15.22 -11.11 -19.60
CA LEU A 331 16.28 -11.43 -20.58
C LEU A 331 15.75 -11.75 -21.98
N HIS A 332 14.60 -12.41 -22.11
CA HIS A 332 14.17 -13.04 -23.37
C HIS A 332 12.87 -12.46 -23.99
N HIS A 333 12.34 -11.35 -23.48
CA HIS A 333 11.11 -10.72 -24.03
C HIS A 333 11.24 -10.16 -25.46
N HIS A 334 12.46 -10.17 -26.03
CA HIS A 334 12.73 -9.84 -27.43
C HIS A 334 13.18 -11.04 -28.28
N GLU A 335 13.13 -12.25 -27.74
CA GLU A 335 13.18 -13.47 -28.56
C GLU A 335 11.91 -13.59 -29.42
N ARG A 336 12.00 -14.29 -30.55
CA ARG A 336 10.90 -14.49 -31.50
C ARG A 336 10.73 -15.97 -31.77
N LEU A 337 9.51 -16.47 -31.96
CA LEU A 337 9.30 -17.92 -32.22
C LEU A 337 10.16 -18.45 -33.39
N ASP A 338 10.35 -17.62 -34.42
CA ASP A 338 11.18 -17.88 -35.60
C ASP A 338 12.70 -17.83 -35.38
N GLY A 339 13.18 -17.56 -34.16
CA GLY A 339 14.61 -17.46 -33.82
C GLY A 339 15.31 -16.17 -34.25
N SER A 340 14.65 -15.24 -34.94
CA SER A 340 15.24 -13.96 -35.39
C SER A 340 15.16 -12.85 -34.33
N GLY A 341 15.05 -13.23 -33.06
CA GLY A 341 15.05 -12.34 -31.90
C GLY A 341 16.43 -12.19 -31.24
N TYR A 342 16.45 -11.59 -30.05
CA TYR A 342 17.66 -11.35 -29.27
C TYR A 342 17.36 -11.44 -27.76
N PRO A 343 18.36 -11.72 -26.88
CA PRO A 343 19.80 -11.81 -27.15
C PRO A 343 20.31 -13.18 -27.62
N CYS A 344 19.55 -14.27 -27.46
CA CYS A 344 20.06 -15.63 -27.67
C CYS A 344 19.56 -16.34 -28.94
N GLY A 345 18.55 -15.79 -29.64
CA GLY A 345 18.02 -16.40 -30.87
C GLY A 345 17.21 -17.67 -30.60
N LEU A 346 16.49 -17.71 -29.47
CA LEU A 346 15.77 -18.89 -28.99
C LEU A 346 14.55 -19.19 -29.88
N VAL A 347 14.34 -20.47 -30.22
CA VAL A 347 13.29 -20.91 -31.14
C VAL A 347 12.14 -21.58 -30.40
N GLY A 348 10.90 -21.26 -30.78
CA GLY A 348 9.71 -21.99 -30.33
C GLY A 348 9.56 -22.05 -28.81
N SER A 349 9.46 -23.28 -28.27
CA SER A 349 9.32 -23.55 -26.84
C SER A 349 10.61 -23.40 -26.02
N GLN A 350 11.76 -23.08 -26.64
CA GLN A 350 12.98 -22.71 -25.92
C GLN A 350 12.82 -21.34 -25.23
N ILE A 351 11.99 -20.47 -25.79
CA ILE A 351 11.67 -19.16 -25.21
C ILE A 351 10.83 -19.38 -23.94
N PRO A 352 11.25 -18.86 -22.77
CA PRO A 352 10.49 -18.96 -21.53
C PRO A 352 9.05 -18.52 -21.69
N GLU A 353 8.10 -19.22 -21.06
CA GLU A 353 6.66 -18.92 -21.20
C GLU A 353 6.35 -17.46 -20.84
N PHE A 354 6.92 -16.96 -19.74
CA PHE A 354 6.76 -15.56 -19.33
C PHE A 354 7.34 -14.57 -20.35
N ALA A 355 8.41 -14.92 -21.05
CA ALA A 355 8.97 -14.09 -22.12
C ALA A 355 8.00 -14.01 -23.31
N ARG A 356 7.43 -15.15 -23.72
CA ARG A 356 6.41 -15.23 -24.79
C ARG A 356 5.15 -14.42 -24.46
N VAL A 357 4.72 -14.40 -23.19
CA VAL A 357 3.61 -13.55 -22.73
C VAL A 357 3.99 -12.05 -22.74
N VAL A 358 5.15 -11.69 -22.19
CA VAL A 358 5.58 -10.28 -22.12
C VAL A 358 5.81 -9.69 -23.52
N ALA A 359 6.36 -10.44 -24.46
CA ALA A 359 6.53 -9.99 -25.86
C ALA A 359 5.20 -9.60 -26.52
N VAL A 360 4.13 -10.36 -26.28
CA VAL A 360 2.78 -10.04 -26.77
C VAL A 360 2.19 -8.83 -26.04
N ALA A 361 2.41 -8.72 -24.72
CA ALA A 361 1.91 -7.63 -23.89
C ALA A 361 2.58 -6.26 -24.20
N ASP A 362 3.90 -6.23 -24.43
CA ASP A 362 4.61 -5.03 -24.91
C ASP A 362 4.11 -4.63 -26.30
N ALA A 363 4.15 -5.53 -27.28
CA ALA A 363 3.70 -5.24 -28.64
C ALA A 363 2.25 -4.71 -28.70
N PHE A 364 1.38 -5.21 -27.83
CA PHE A 364 0.02 -4.69 -27.66
C PHE A 364 -0.02 -3.27 -27.11
N ASP A 365 0.69 -2.95 -26.03
CA ASP A 365 0.72 -1.59 -25.47
C ASP A 365 1.44 -0.60 -26.40
N ALA A 366 2.52 -1.03 -27.06
CA ALA A 366 3.26 -0.25 -28.05
C ALA A 366 2.41 0.12 -29.29
N MET A 367 1.36 -0.66 -29.59
CA MET A 367 0.39 -0.33 -30.63
C MET A 367 -0.81 0.48 -30.11
N THR A 368 -1.30 0.20 -28.90
CA THR A 368 -2.53 0.83 -28.35
C THR A 368 -2.28 2.10 -27.54
N SER A 369 -1.03 2.40 -27.18
CA SER A 369 -0.64 3.67 -26.58
C SER A 369 -0.24 4.72 -27.62
N THR A 370 -0.49 5.99 -27.31
CA THR A 370 0.03 7.12 -28.11
C THR A 370 1.47 7.41 -27.69
N ARG A 371 2.38 7.47 -28.66
CA ARG A 371 3.78 7.90 -28.50
C ARG A 371 4.01 9.15 -29.34
N SER A 372 5.05 9.96 -29.06
CA SER A 372 5.24 11.27 -29.71
C SER A 372 5.30 11.22 -31.24
N TYR A 373 5.72 10.09 -31.80
CA TYR A 373 5.80 9.82 -33.25
C TYR A 373 4.62 9.01 -33.81
N ARG A 374 3.64 8.58 -33.00
CA ARG A 374 2.51 7.73 -33.46
C ARG A 374 1.28 7.83 -32.54
N ARG A 375 0.13 8.22 -33.08
CA ARG A 375 -1.18 8.08 -32.42
C ARG A 375 -1.51 6.59 -32.21
N ALA A 376 -2.13 6.28 -31.08
CA ALA A 376 -2.64 4.94 -30.73
C ALA A 376 -3.47 4.29 -31.85
N ARG A 377 -3.28 2.99 -32.07
CA ARG A 377 -4.18 2.14 -32.88
C ARG A 377 -5.39 1.70 -32.04
N PRO A 378 -6.58 1.53 -32.66
CA PRO A 378 -7.70 0.83 -32.02
C PRO A 378 -7.31 -0.58 -31.59
N VAL A 379 -7.85 -1.06 -30.46
CA VAL A 379 -7.55 -2.39 -29.87
C VAL A 379 -7.72 -3.53 -30.89
N ALA A 380 -8.79 -3.52 -31.69
CA ALA A 380 -9.02 -4.53 -32.73
C ALA A 380 -7.93 -4.52 -33.84
N ALA A 381 -7.40 -3.35 -34.20
CA ALA A 381 -6.33 -3.22 -35.19
C ALA A 381 -4.95 -3.56 -34.61
N ALA A 382 -4.77 -3.49 -33.29
CA ALA A 382 -3.60 -4.03 -32.62
C ALA A 382 -3.68 -5.57 -32.53
N LEU A 383 -4.84 -6.14 -32.18
CA LEU A 383 -5.02 -7.59 -32.09
C LEU A 383 -4.86 -8.27 -33.46
N ALA A 384 -5.47 -7.73 -34.51
CA ALA A 384 -5.31 -8.27 -35.88
C ALA A 384 -3.84 -8.27 -36.36
N GLU A 385 -3.01 -7.31 -35.92
CA GLU A 385 -1.58 -7.28 -36.24
C GLU A 385 -0.78 -8.32 -35.41
N LEU A 386 -1.17 -8.59 -34.16
CA LEU A 386 -0.61 -9.69 -33.36
C LEU A 386 -0.95 -11.04 -33.97
N GLU A 387 -2.19 -11.22 -34.43
CA GLU A 387 -2.67 -12.43 -35.14
C GLU A 387 -1.91 -12.62 -36.46
N ARG A 388 -1.70 -11.55 -37.24
CA ARG A 388 -0.90 -11.56 -38.48
C ARG A 388 0.59 -11.90 -38.25
N CYS A 389 1.10 -11.65 -37.04
CA CYS A 389 2.49 -11.95 -36.64
C CYS A 389 2.62 -13.23 -35.78
N ALA A 390 1.52 -13.95 -35.53
CA ALA A 390 1.52 -15.18 -34.75
C ALA A 390 2.23 -16.33 -35.51
N GLY A 391 2.94 -17.19 -34.79
CA GLY A 391 3.74 -18.29 -35.32
C GLY A 391 5.15 -17.89 -35.79
N ALA A 392 5.38 -16.62 -36.12
CA ALA A 392 6.70 -16.09 -36.50
C ALA A 392 7.30 -15.22 -35.39
N GLN A 393 6.69 -14.07 -35.09
CA GLN A 393 7.15 -13.20 -34.01
C GLN A 393 6.57 -13.65 -32.66
N PHE A 394 5.25 -13.86 -32.62
CA PHE A 394 4.50 -14.09 -31.37
C PHE A 394 3.96 -15.51 -31.28
N ASP A 395 3.77 -15.99 -30.04
CA ASP A 395 3.14 -17.28 -29.79
C ASP A 395 1.61 -17.21 -30.00
N PRO A 396 1.03 -18.02 -30.91
CA PRO A 396 -0.42 -18.06 -31.16
C PRO A 396 -1.26 -18.34 -29.92
N VAL A 397 -0.75 -19.11 -28.97
CA VAL A 397 -1.44 -19.42 -27.70
C VAL A 397 -1.58 -18.16 -26.85
N MET A 398 -0.53 -17.35 -26.81
CA MET A 398 -0.46 -16.11 -26.01
C MET A 398 -1.25 -14.97 -26.67
N VAL A 399 -1.20 -14.85 -28.00
CA VAL A 399 -2.05 -13.93 -28.79
C VAL A 399 -3.52 -14.29 -28.64
N GLY A 400 -3.87 -15.57 -28.81
CA GLY A 400 -5.25 -16.05 -28.65
C GLY A 400 -5.77 -15.88 -27.22
N ALA A 401 -4.90 -16.01 -26.21
CA ALA A 401 -5.25 -15.69 -24.83
C ALA A 401 -5.52 -14.19 -24.63
N LEU A 402 -4.66 -13.30 -25.16
CA LEU A 402 -4.94 -11.86 -25.10
C LEU A 402 -6.27 -11.51 -25.77
N GLY A 403 -6.56 -12.08 -26.94
CA GLY A 403 -7.83 -11.88 -27.64
C GLY A 403 -9.06 -12.31 -26.83
N ARG A 404 -9.03 -13.50 -26.22
CA ARG A 404 -10.13 -13.99 -25.35
C ARG A 404 -10.31 -13.13 -24.09
N ALA A 405 -9.22 -12.72 -23.45
CA ALA A 405 -9.27 -11.87 -22.27
C ALA A 405 -9.82 -10.47 -22.59
N LEU A 406 -9.39 -9.86 -23.70
CA LEU A 406 -9.92 -8.58 -24.19
C LEU A 406 -11.41 -8.69 -24.56
N GLY A 407 -11.83 -9.78 -25.19
CA GLY A 407 -13.24 -10.04 -25.51
C GLY A 407 -14.14 -10.22 -24.28
N ARG A 408 -13.59 -10.71 -23.15
CA ARG A 408 -14.34 -10.91 -21.89
C ARG A 408 -14.36 -9.69 -20.97
N TYR A 409 -13.29 -8.90 -20.92
CA TYR A 409 -13.11 -7.84 -19.91
C TYR A 409 -12.91 -6.42 -20.49
N GLY A 410 -12.72 -6.29 -21.80
CA GLY A 410 -12.34 -5.05 -22.46
C GLY A 410 -10.89 -4.61 -22.14
N TRP A 411 -10.49 -3.45 -22.65
CA TRP A 411 -9.20 -2.83 -22.34
C TRP A 411 -9.41 -1.53 -21.56
N HIS A 412 -9.14 -1.59 -20.25
CA HIS A 412 -9.32 -0.46 -19.32
C HIS A 412 -8.05 -0.31 -18.45
N PRO A 413 -6.93 0.18 -19.03
CA PRO A 413 -5.65 0.25 -18.33
C PRO A 413 -5.72 1.20 -17.12
N THR A 414 -5.42 0.68 -15.94
CA THR A 414 -5.37 1.45 -14.69
C THR A 414 -3.95 2.00 -14.50
N VAL A 415 -3.71 3.25 -14.91
CA VAL A 415 -2.41 3.92 -14.69
C VAL A 415 -2.39 4.54 -13.30
N THR A 416 -1.38 4.21 -12.49
CA THR A 416 -1.25 4.71 -11.10
C THR A 416 -0.42 5.98 -10.98
N ALA A 417 0.27 6.39 -12.06
CA ALA A 417 0.92 7.69 -12.14
C ALA A 417 -0.12 8.81 -12.30
N GLU A 418 -0.04 9.87 -11.49
CA GLU A 418 -0.90 11.04 -11.63
C GLU A 418 -0.79 11.63 -13.05
N PRO A 419 -1.90 12.10 -13.66
CA PRO A 419 -1.84 12.80 -14.93
C PRO A 419 -1.01 14.08 -14.76
N SER A 420 -0.15 14.38 -15.73
CA SER A 420 0.52 15.67 -15.75
C SER A 420 -0.52 16.78 -15.83
N LEU A 421 -0.26 17.89 -15.15
CA LEU A 421 -0.80 19.17 -15.61
C LEU A 421 -0.38 19.32 -17.07
N ALA A 422 -1.36 19.52 -17.96
CA ALA A 422 -1.09 19.64 -19.39
C ALA A 422 -0.44 20.99 -19.69
N ASP A 423 0.40 21.05 -20.72
CA ASP A 423 0.87 22.33 -21.26
C ASP A 423 -0.33 23.20 -21.67
N PRO A 424 -0.41 24.46 -21.24
CA PRO A 424 -1.56 25.34 -21.51
C PRO A 424 -1.62 25.85 -22.96
N ALA A 425 -0.81 25.28 -23.86
CA ALA A 425 -0.59 25.77 -25.23
C ALA A 425 -1.49 25.10 -26.31
N ALA A 426 -2.45 24.27 -25.92
CA ALA A 426 -3.29 23.49 -26.84
C ALA A 426 -4.81 23.64 -26.57
N ALA A 427 -5.28 24.87 -26.38
CA ALA A 427 -6.71 25.20 -26.32
C ALA A 427 -7.10 26.00 -27.58
N ASP A 428 -7.79 25.34 -28.52
CA ASP A 428 -8.20 25.92 -29.81
C ASP A 428 -9.49 26.77 -29.66
N PRO A 429 -9.45 28.10 -29.87
CA PRO A 429 -10.50 29.02 -29.42
C PRO A 429 -11.66 29.18 -30.43
N CYS A 430 -12.34 28.09 -30.78
CA CYS A 430 -13.48 28.09 -31.71
C CYS A 430 -14.76 27.44 -31.14
N GLY A 431 -15.13 27.82 -29.91
CA GLY A 431 -16.43 27.51 -29.32
C GLY A 431 -17.56 28.36 -29.94
N ASN A 432 -18.16 27.88 -31.02
CA ASN A 432 -19.20 28.61 -31.75
C ASN A 432 -20.53 28.68 -30.96
N VAL A 433 -20.85 29.84 -30.37
CA VAL A 433 -22.07 30.07 -29.57
C VAL A 433 -22.90 31.19 -30.20
N SER A 434 -24.09 30.85 -30.70
CA SER A 434 -25.05 31.83 -31.24
C SER A 434 -25.67 32.67 -30.11
N PRO A 435 -25.73 34.01 -30.24
CA PRO A 435 -26.27 34.88 -29.19
C PRO A 435 -27.82 34.89 -29.17
N PRO A 436 -28.45 35.03 -27.99
CA PRO A 436 -29.88 35.35 -27.89
C PRO A 436 -30.16 36.80 -28.36
N ARG A 437 -31.40 37.08 -28.76
CA ARG A 437 -31.76 38.35 -29.42
C ARG A 437 -32.09 39.50 -28.45
N SER A 438 -31.49 40.66 -28.74
CA SER A 438 -32.08 42.01 -28.66
C SER A 438 -32.84 42.47 -27.39
N SER A 439 -32.13 43.17 -26.50
CA SER A 439 -32.52 44.50 -25.96
C SER A 439 -31.32 45.07 -25.17
N GLY A 440 -30.99 46.37 -25.17
CA GLY A 440 -31.49 47.52 -25.95
C GLY A 440 -30.74 48.80 -25.52
N ALA A 441 -31.06 49.93 -26.16
CA ALA A 441 -30.61 51.30 -25.83
C ALA A 441 -29.13 51.71 -26.06
N ASP A 442 -29.01 52.83 -26.78
CA ASP A 442 -28.05 53.95 -26.67
C ASP A 442 -26.51 53.77 -26.71
N ARG A 443 -25.95 54.42 -27.75
CA ARG A 443 -24.81 55.39 -27.75
C ARG A 443 -23.42 54.97 -27.27
N ALA A 444 -22.31 55.56 -27.74
CA ALA A 444 -21.91 56.29 -28.96
C ALA A 444 -20.47 56.80 -28.70
N VAL A 445 -19.64 57.01 -29.75
CA VAL A 445 -18.47 57.95 -29.72
C VAL A 445 -17.31 57.55 -28.75
N GLU A 446 -16.02 57.83 -28.95
CA GLU A 446 -15.11 58.08 -30.09
C GLU A 446 -13.83 57.25 -29.76
N GLN A 447 -13.12 56.60 -30.68
CA GLN A 447 -12.15 57.14 -31.65
C GLN A 447 -10.87 57.76 -31.02
N ALA A 448 -9.72 57.24 -31.50
CA ALA A 448 -8.36 57.80 -31.42
C ALA A 448 -7.62 57.78 -30.04
N ASP A 449 -6.27 57.85 -29.99
CA ASP A 449 -5.28 57.86 -31.08
C ASP A 449 -4.03 57.00 -30.76
N ALA A 450 -3.15 56.83 -31.76
CA ALA A 450 -1.91 56.06 -31.70
C ALA A 450 -0.71 56.84 -31.13
N GLY A 451 0.42 56.14 -30.94
CA GLY A 451 1.72 56.78 -31.25
C GLY A 451 2.97 56.28 -30.51
N ARG A 452 3.93 55.75 -31.29
CA ARG A 452 5.39 55.60 -31.02
C ARG A 452 5.80 54.71 -29.82
N ALA A 453 6.76 53.78 -29.90
CA ALA A 453 7.91 53.49 -30.78
C ALA A 453 9.22 54.29 -30.51
N GLY A 454 10.29 53.52 -30.23
CA GLY A 454 11.65 53.96 -29.90
C GLY A 454 12.17 53.19 -28.67
N SER A 455 13.31 52.49 -28.58
CA SER A 455 14.51 52.18 -29.41
C SER A 455 15.80 52.55 -28.65
N GLY A 456 16.70 51.57 -28.46
CA GLY A 456 18.00 51.70 -27.77
C GLY A 456 18.40 50.34 -27.16
N ARG A 457 19.37 49.60 -27.73
CA ARG A 457 20.83 49.63 -27.45
C ARG A 457 21.14 49.49 -25.94
N VAL A 458 21.73 48.39 -25.42
CA VAL A 458 22.95 47.62 -25.80
C VAL A 458 24.25 48.39 -25.47
N GLU A 459 24.96 47.95 -24.42
CA GLU A 459 26.34 47.41 -24.48
C GLU A 459 26.71 46.65 -23.17
N PRO A 460 27.83 45.90 -23.10
CA PRO A 460 28.19 44.97 -22.01
C PRO A 460 29.39 45.40 -21.14
N GLU A 461 29.74 44.60 -20.12
CA GLU A 461 31.04 44.67 -19.40
C GLU A 461 31.81 43.34 -19.40
N GLN A 462 33.13 43.42 -19.22
CA GLN A 462 34.08 42.29 -19.07
C GLN A 462 35.11 42.57 -17.95
N GLY A 463 35.68 41.51 -17.37
CA GLY A 463 36.82 41.51 -16.44
C GLY A 463 36.84 40.21 -15.65
N ASP A 464 37.61 39.18 -16.02
CA ASP A 464 39.07 38.97 -15.87
C ASP A 464 39.51 38.69 -14.41
N GLY A 465 40.49 37.80 -14.19
CA GLY A 465 40.88 37.37 -12.83
C GLY A 465 41.73 36.10 -12.61
N ARG A 466 42.39 35.51 -13.63
CA ARG A 466 43.56 34.58 -13.58
C ARG A 466 43.90 33.71 -12.32
N LYS A 467 44.12 32.40 -12.57
CA LYS A 467 45.17 31.48 -11.99
C LYS A 467 45.10 31.15 -10.47
N ALA A 468 45.73 30.11 -9.89
CA ALA A 468 46.19 28.73 -10.24
C ALA A 468 46.72 28.06 -8.91
N ASP A 469 47.28 26.84 -8.74
CA ASP A 469 47.66 25.70 -9.60
C ASP A 469 47.91 24.40 -8.76
N ALA A 470 48.13 23.25 -9.42
CA ALA A 470 48.93 22.06 -9.03
C ALA A 470 48.56 21.08 -7.85
N ALA A 471 48.82 19.77 -8.13
CA ALA A 471 49.04 18.60 -7.23
C ALA A 471 47.86 18.05 -6.35
N GLY A 472 47.79 16.75 -5.99
CA GLY A 472 48.51 15.56 -6.50
C GLY A 472 48.58 14.33 -5.54
N ARG A 473 48.46 13.10 -6.11
CA ARG A 473 48.76 11.73 -5.57
C ARG A 473 47.66 10.90 -4.84
N ARG A 474 47.39 9.70 -5.43
CA ARG A 474 47.33 8.30 -4.89
C ARG A 474 46.70 8.05 -3.49
N VAL A 475 45.64 7.24 -3.33
CA VAL A 475 45.60 5.74 -3.35
C VAL A 475 46.70 5.13 -2.46
N PRO A 476 46.39 4.35 -1.40
CA PRO A 476 45.50 3.18 -1.40
C PRO A 476 43.99 3.44 -1.40
#